data_AF-A0A151GW75-F1
#
_entry.id   AF-A0A151GW75-F1
#
_cell.length_a   1.000
_cell.length_b   1.000
_cell.length_c   1.000
_cell.angle_alpha   90.00
_cell.angle_beta   90.00
_cell.angle_gamma   90.00
#
_symmetry.space_group_name_H-M   'P 1'
#
loop_
_entity.id
_entity.type
_entity.pdbx_description
1 polymer ?
#
loop_
_entity_poly.entity_id
_entity_poly.type
_entity_poly.pdbx_seq_one_letter_code
_entity_poly.pdbx_strand_id
1 'polypeptide(L)'
;MMYVFVSPGTCGQLTGASLIAEKTSIPIPRIIAYSLDQSADPLSTYIILEYVAGDRLSADRLKSATQMQKGNLYKSLAEMYIQLRRLEFPSIGRLVRRDGGFEVDRQVVTIDTNCLQVEGLDPFATQSSYHADRSTLNSANKYVDMRLQISSNAFFKSRTNIEHGMGASVLYHFHRFCQHARTWTDSTLDQGPFVLVHGDLGPQNLMVNETLDVVAVLDWEWSRVLYLLTALSDFLRVVKDQELRTFGNDTLCSEWTIRKDDAGPLVANALENWTDIDWFAYRYLSQGRDDELVERIEAFMEADPIRGFIVQMKEDDANAYEQELRQLELETWQASAGFGNDTKDSDIFLSWKTMALRAVHSTSMAALASLVVLGAFLVGRGWRLSPTL
;
A
#
# COMPACT_ATOMS: atom_id res chain seq x y z
N MET A 1 6.47 16.02 -6.30
CA MET A 1 6.20 14.68 -6.84
C MET A 1 5.72 14.87 -8.26
N MET A 2 6.52 14.48 -9.24
CA MET A 2 6.07 14.39 -10.62
C MET A 2 6.18 12.91 -10.97
N TYR A 3 5.07 12.20 -10.84
CA TYR A 3 4.96 10.84 -11.33
C TYR A 3 4.85 10.92 -12.84
N VAL A 4 5.64 10.14 -13.58
CA VAL A 4 5.41 9.97 -15.01
C VAL A 4 4.14 9.12 -15.12
N PHE A 5 3.03 9.79 -15.40
CA PHE A 5 1.73 9.16 -15.52
C PHE A 5 1.65 8.38 -16.83
N VAL A 6 1.37 7.09 -16.73
CA VAL A 6 0.44 6.51 -17.70
C VAL A 6 -0.93 7.06 -17.31
N SER A 7 -1.68 7.51 -18.30
CA SER A 7 -3.05 8.07 -18.34
C SER A 7 -4.14 7.72 -17.27
N PRO A 8 -4.16 6.60 -16.51
CA PRO A 8 -5.28 6.25 -15.61
C PRO A 8 -5.50 7.09 -14.35
N GLY A 9 -4.46 7.75 -13.82
CA GLY A 9 -4.47 8.33 -12.47
C GLY A 9 -5.51 9.43 -12.22
N THR A 10 -5.51 10.44 -13.10
CA THR A 10 -6.39 11.62 -12.97
C THR A 10 -7.88 11.26 -13.08
N CYS A 11 -8.22 10.23 -13.84
CA CYS A 11 -9.60 9.72 -13.94
C CYS A 11 -10.04 8.99 -12.65
N GLY A 12 -9.12 8.22 -12.04
CA GLY A 12 -9.33 7.59 -10.73
C GLY A 12 -9.62 8.63 -9.65
N GLN A 13 -8.82 9.70 -9.60
CA GLN A 13 -9.00 10.81 -8.65
C GLN A 13 -10.39 11.44 -8.77
N LEU A 14 -10.82 11.80 -9.98
CA LEU A 14 -12.12 12.45 -10.20
C LEU A 14 -13.28 11.52 -9.84
N THR A 15 -13.18 10.25 -10.21
CA THR A 15 -14.24 9.25 -9.94
C THR A 15 -14.36 8.96 -8.44
N GLY A 16 -13.24 8.68 -7.78
CA GLY A 16 -13.19 8.43 -6.34
C GLY A 16 -13.69 9.62 -5.54
N ALA A 17 -13.17 10.82 -5.80
CA ALA A 17 -13.61 12.03 -5.11
C ALA A 17 -15.11 12.31 -5.32
N SER A 18 -15.64 12.10 -6.53
CA SER A 18 -17.08 12.27 -6.80
C SER A 18 -17.94 11.30 -5.99
N LEU A 19 -17.56 10.02 -5.91
CA LEU A 19 -18.28 9.02 -5.12
C LEU A 19 -18.31 9.41 -3.64
N ILE A 20 -17.15 9.82 -3.11
CA ILE A 20 -17.00 10.20 -1.71
C ILE A 20 -17.85 11.42 -1.37
N ALA A 21 -17.80 12.47 -2.22
CA ALA A 21 -18.63 13.66 -2.04
C ALA A 21 -20.13 13.36 -2.13
N GLU A 22 -20.55 12.44 -3.01
CA GLU A 22 -21.97 12.12 -3.22
C GLU A 22 -22.54 11.17 -2.17
N LYS A 23 -21.74 10.27 -1.60
CA LYS A 23 -22.22 9.15 -0.77
C LYS A 23 -21.79 9.20 0.69
N THR A 24 -20.91 10.12 1.07
CA THR A 24 -20.34 10.19 2.42
C THR A 24 -20.25 11.63 2.93
N SER A 25 -19.97 11.78 4.22
CA SER A 25 -19.57 13.05 4.84
C SER A 25 -18.05 13.16 5.03
N ILE A 26 -17.26 12.26 4.44
CA ILE A 26 -15.80 12.31 4.52
C ILE A 26 -15.33 13.62 3.91
N PRO A 27 -14.54 14.44 4.63
CA PRO A 27 -14.13 15.72 4.14
C PRO A 27 -13.13 15.54 3.00
N ILE A 28 -13.45 16.07 1.83
CA ILE A 28 -12.55 16.11 0.68
C ILE A 28 -12.56 17.53 0.09
N PRO A 29 -11.45 18.02 -0.49
CA PRO A 29 -11.46 19.30 -1.17
C PRO A 29 -12.40 19.26 -2.37
N ARG A 30 -13.19 20.32 -2.55
CA ARG A 30 -14.04 20.43 -3.74
C ARG A 30 -13.19 20.57 -5.00
N ILE A 31 -13.52 19.83 -6.04
CA ILE A 31 -12.93 20.02 -7.36
C ILE A 31 -13.47 21.32 -7.97
N ILE A 32 -12.58 22.25 -8.29
CA ILE A 32 -12.91 23.56 -8.89
C ILE A 32 -12.90 23.46 -10.41
N ALA A 33 -11.86 22.85 -10.98
CA ALA A 33 -11.69 22.68 -12.41
C ALA A 33 -10.75 21.50 -12.67
N TYR A 34 -10.83 20.90 -13.86
CA TYR A 34 -9.89 19.87 -14.29
C TYR A 34 -9.81 19.83 -15.82
N SER A 35 -8.73 19.24 -16.33
CA SER A 35 -8.58 18.84 -17.73
C SER A 35 -7.98 17.44 -17.78
N LEU A 36 -8.48 16.62 -18.70
CA LEU A 36 -8.00 15.26 -18.95
C LEU A 36 -7.31 15.13 -20.30
N ASP A 37 -6.97 16.25 -20.93
CA ASP A 37 -6.35 16.26 -22.26
C ASP A 37 -4.94 15.65 -22.19
N GLN A 38 -4.69 14.69 -23.07
CA GLN A 38 -3.42 13.96 -23.20
C GLN A 38 -2.60 14.50 -24.37
N SER A 39 -2.45 15.82 -24.42
CA SER A 39 -1.60 16.46 -25.41
C SER A 39 -0.13 16.35 -24.98
N ALA A 40 0.79 16.73 -25.87
CA ALA A 40 2.22 16.81 -25.53
C ALA A 40 2.54 17.97 -24.56
N ASP A 41 1.58 18.86 -24.27
CA ASP A 41 1.73 19.94 -23.30
C ASP A 41 1.69 19.37 -21.86
N PRO A 42 2.72 19.60 -21.03
CA PRO A 42 2.74 19.14 -19.63
C PRO A 42 1.60 19.71 -18.76
N LEU A 43 0.90 20.75 -19.22
CA LEU A 43 -0.27 21.34 -18.53
C LEU A 43 -1.62 20.88 -19.09
N SER A 44 -1.66 19.96 -20.05
CA SER A 44 -2.95 19.55 -20.62
C SER A 44 -3.78 18.66 -19.70
N THR A 45 -3.15 18.00 -18.72
CA THR A 45 -3.84 17.24 -17.67
C THR A 45 -3.65 17.94 -16.32
N TYR A 46 -4.74 18.37 -15.68
CA TYR A 46 -4.70 19.04 -14.38
C TYR A 46 -5.97 18.83 -13.57
N ILE A 47 -5.88 19.01 -12.25
CA ILE A 47 -7.02 19.17 -11.35
C ILE A 47 -6.71 20.36 -10.43
N ILE A 48 -7.68 21.26 -10.29
CA ILE A 48 -7.65 22.39 -9.36
C ILE A 48 -8.64 22.06 -8.25
N LEU A 49 -8.14 22.07 -7.01
CA LEU A 49 -8.90 21.77 -5.81
C LEU A 49 -9.09 23.03 -4.96
N GLU A 50 -10.15 23.03 -4.16
CA GLU A 50 -10.33 23.99 -3.08
C GLU A 50 -9.16 23.93 -2.10
N TYR A 51 -8.69 25.10 -1.65
CA TYR A 51 -7.72 25.19 -0.59
C TYR A 51 -8.39 24.86 0.75
N VAL A 52 -7.84 23.87 1.45
CA VAL A 52 -8.30 23.48 2.78
C VAL A 52 -7.30 23.96 3.81
N ALA A 53 -7.77 24.75 4.79
CA ALA A 53 -6.94 25.21 5.89
C ALA A 53 -6.62 24.07 6.87
N GLY A 54 -5.34 23.87 7.17
CA GLY A 54 -4.83 22.83 8.05
C GLY A 54 -3.43 22.42 7.62
N ASP A 55 -2.82 21.51 8.38
CA ASP A 55 -1.51 20.97 8.04
C ASP A 55 -1.61 19.49 7.70
N ARG A 56 -0.70 19.01 6.85
CA ARG A 56 -0.55 17.57 6.61
C ARG A 56 -0.18 16.84 7.90
N LEU A 57 -0.78 15.67 8.12
CA LEU A 57 -0.40 14.82 9.23
C LEU A 57 1.04 14.35 9.04
N SER A 58 1.84 14.42 10.10
CA SER A 58 3.23 13.99 10.08
C SER A 58 3.55 13.13 11.29
N ALA A 59 4.59 12.29 11.17
CA ALA A 59 5.07 11.47 12.27
C ALA A 59 5.46 12.32 13.49
N ASP A 60 6.05 13.49 13.26
CA ASP A 60 6.47 14.38 14.34
C ASP A 60 5.28 14.98 15.09
N ARG A 61 4.22 15.40 14.36
CA ARG A 61 2.98 15.88 14.99
C ARG A 61 2.32 14.77 15.82
N LEU A 62 2.32 13.53 15.33
CA LEU A 62 1.78 12.39 16.08
C LEU A 62 2.58 12.04 17.33
N LYS A 63 3.91 12.14 17.26
CA LYS A 63 4.80 11.93 18.42
C LYS A 63 4.53 12.96 19.51
N SER A 64 4.39 14.24 19.14
CA SER A 64 4.12 15.33 20.09
C SER A 64 2.66 15.48 20.51
N ALA A 65 1.74 14.73 19.90
CA ALA A 65 0.30 14.86 20.14
C ALA A 65 -0.09 14.42 21.56
N THR A 66 -0.97 15.20 22.18
CA THR A 66 -1.63 14.83 23.44
C THR A 66 -2.56 13.63 23.25
N GLN A 67 -2.92 12.97 24.36
CA GLN A 67 -3.86 11.85 24.30
C GLN A 67 -5.24 12.25 23.75
N MET A 68 -5.69 13.48 24.04
CA MET A 68 -6.94 14.02 23.53
C MET A 68 -6.88 14.23 22.01
N GLN A 69 -5.80 14.83 21.49
CA GLN A 69 -5.60 15.01 20.05
C GLN A 69 -5.52 13.66 19.31
N LYS A 70 -4.82 12.66 19.88
CA LYS A 70 -4.80 11.30 19.33
C LYS A 70 -6.21 10.69 19.30
N GLY A 71 -7.01 10.93 20.36
CA GLY A 71 -8.41 10.52 20.42
C GLY A 71 -9.27 11.14 19.32
N ASN A 72 -9.09 12.43 19.03
CA ASN A 72 -9.78 13.14 17.95
C ASN A 72 -9.43 12.58 16.58
N LEU A 73 -8.14 12.33 16.34
CA LEU A 73 -7.68 11.70 15.10
C LEU A 73 -8.28 10.31 14.93
N TYR A 74 -8.23 9.47 15.97
CA TYR A 74 -8.81 8.12 15.92
C TYR A 74 -10.32 8.16 15.70
N LYS A 75 -11.02 9.14 16.30
CA LYS A 75 -12.44 9.32 16.04
C LYS A 75 -12.71 9.68 14.58
N SER A 76 -11.97 10.66 14.03
CA SER A 76 -12.10 11.08 12.63
C SER A 76 -11.83 9.91 11.67
N LEU A 77 -10.76 9.15 11.90
CA LEU A 77 -10.43 7.97 11.11
C LEU A 77 -11.53 6.91 11.23
N ALA A 78 -12.05 6.65 12.44
CA ALA A 78 -13.14 5.70 12.63
C ALA A 78 -14.37 6.10 11.82
N GLU A 79 -14.79 7.36 11.91
CA GLU A 79 -15.92 7.90 11.15
C GLU A 79 -15.73 7.73 9.64
N MET A 80 -14.52 7.91 9.12
CA MET A 80 -14.22 7.66 7.70
C MET A 80 -14.31 6.17 7.33
N TYR A 81 -13.64 5.29 8.06
CA TYR A 81 -13.62 3.86 7.74
C TYR A 81 -15.02 3.22 7.84
N ILE A 82 -15.81 3.65 8.83
CA ILE A 82 -17.21 3.24 9.00
C ILE A 82 -18.03 3.58 7.76
N GLN A 83 -17.84 4.76 7.18
CA GLN A 83 -18.54 5.17 5.97
C GLN A 83 -18.04 4.44 4.72
N LEU A 84 -16.71 4.31 4.55
CA LEU A 84 -16.10 3.57 3.44
C LEU A 84 -16.55 2.11 3.41
N ARG A 85 -16.61 1.45 4.58
CA ARG A 85 -17.12 0.08 4.69
C ARG A 85 -18.51 -0.06 4.09
N ARG A 86 -19.38 0.94 4.24
CA ARG A 86 -20.78 0.88 3.79
C ARG A 86 -20.94 1.15 2.29
N LEU A 87 -19.86 1.49 1.59
CA LEU A 87 -19.85 1.61 0.12
C LEU A 87 -19.57 0.23 -0.49
N GLU A 88 -20.62 -0.59 -0.60
CA GLU A 88 -20.54 -1.95 -1.12
C GLU A 88 -20.79 -2.02 -2.64
N PHE A 89 -20.09 -2.96 -3.29
CA PHE A 89 -20.10 -3.15 -4.74
C PHE A 89 -20.12 -4.65 -5.08
N PRO A 90 -20.66 -5.03 -6.27
CA PRO A 90 -20.83 -6.43 -6.65
C PRO A 90 -19.54 -7.13 -7.11
N SER A 91 -18.43 -6.41 -7.27
CA SER A 91 -17.18 -6.97 -7.79
C SER A 91 -15.96 -6.13 -7.41
N ILE A 92 -14.78 -6.72 -7.47
CA ILE A 92 -13.46 -6.12 -7.28
C ILE A 92 -12.96 -5.50 -8.59
N GLY A 93 -12.40 -4.30 -8.52
CA GLY A 93 -11.91 -3.60 -9.71
C GLY A 93 -11.73 -2.10 -9.53
N ARG A 94 -11.47 -1.42 -10.66
CA ARG A 94 -11.37 0.04 -10.75
C ARG A 94 -12.76 0.66 -10.70
N LEU A 95 -12.91 1.73 -9.93
CA LEU A 95 -14.14 2.52 -9.93
C LEU A 95 -14.22 3.39 -11.19
N VAL A 96 -15.37 3.37 -11.87
CA VAL A 96 -15.65 4.24 -13.03
C VAL A 96 -17.01 4.92 -12.85
N ARG A 97 -17.13 6.16 -13.35
CA ARG A 97 -18.41 6.87 -13.43
C ARG A 97 -19.05 6.65 -14.80
N ARG A 98 -20.32 6.25 -14.83
CA ARG A 98 -21.17 6.18 -16.03
C ARG A 98 -22.46 6.97 -15.82
N ASP A 99 -23.25 7.13 -16.89
CA ASP A 99 -24.50 7.91 -16.87
C ASP A 99 -25.50 7.45 -15.79
N GLY A 100 -25.43 6.18 -15.35
CA GLY A 100 -26.29 5.60 -14.31
C GLY A 100 -25.72 5.64 -12.87
N GLY A 101 -24.52 6.17 -12.66
CA GLY A 101 -23.85 6.22 -11.36
C GLY A 101 -22.43 5.66 -11.36
N PHE A 102 -22.06 4.98 -10.28
CA PHE A 102 -20.73 4.41 -10.11
C PHE A 102 -20.75 2.90 -10.37
N GLU A 103 -19.84 2.45 -11.21
CA GLU A 103 -19.68 1.05 -11.58
C GLU A 103 -18.24 0.59 -11.32
N VAL A 104 -18.05 -0.72 -11.25
CA VAL A 104 -16.73 -1.34 -11.14
C VAL A 104 -16.34 -1.88 -12.52
N ASP A 105 -15.23 -1.40 -13.04
CA ASP A 105 -14.63 -1.89 -14.27
C ASP A 105 -13.48 -2.87 -13.96
N ARG A 106 -13.04 -3.57 -15.01
CA ARG A 106 -11.93 -4.50 -14.93
C ARG A 106 -10.63 -3.77 -14.60
N GLN A 107 -9.67 -4.53 -14.11
CA GLN A 107 -8.33 -4.09 -13.71
C GLN A 107 -8.32 -3.30 -12.40
N VAL A 108 -7.43 -3.74 -11.51
CA VAL A 108 -7.15 -3.10 -10.23
C VAL A 108 -5.85 -2.33 -10.41
N VAL A 109 -5.91 -1.01 -10.27
CA VAL A 109 -4.73 -0.16 -10.35
C VAL A 109 -4.26 0.17 -8.93
N THR A 110 -3.05 -0.24 -8.60
CA THR A 110 -2.35 0.06 -7.35
C THR A 110 -1.00 0.68 -7.67
N ILE A 111 -0.42 1.41 -6.70
CA ILE A 111 0.94 1.94 -6.81
C ILE A 111 1.91 0.82 -7.22
N ASP A 112 1.84 -0.33 -6.55
CA ASP A 112 2.66 -1.51 -6.86
C ASP A 112 2.48 -2.02 -8.30
N THR A 113 1.24 -2.22 -8.75
CA THR A 113 1.00 -2.67 -10.14
C THR A 113 1.48 -1.64 -11.17
N ASN A 114 1.46 -0.35 -10.84
CA ASN A 114 2.02 0.68 -11.71
C ASN A 114 3.55 0.60 -11.74
N CYS A 115 4.20 0.44 -10.59
CA CYS A 115 5.66 0.24 -10.50
C CYS A 115 6.10 -1.00 -11.28
N LEU A 116 5.43 -2.14 -11.09
CA LEU A 116 5.70 -3.38 -11.83
C LEU A 116 5.51 -3.21 -13.35
N GLN A 117 4.53 -2.41 -13.77
CA GLN A 117 4.35 -2.11 -15.20
C GLN A 117 5.49 -1.26 -15.77
N VAL A 118 5.96 -0.26 -15.01
CA VAL A 118 7.10 0.59 -15.39
C VAL A 118 8.39 -0.24 -15.48
N GLU A 119 8.56 -1.21 -14.59
CA GLU A 119 9.67 -2.18 -14.63
C GLU A 119 9.56 -3.18 -15.81
N GLY A 120 8.43 -3.22 -16.51
CA GLY A 120 8.22 -4.12 -17.66
C GLY A 120 7.81 -5.54 -17.25
N LEU A 121 7.31 -5.73 -16.03
CA LEU A 121 6.90 -7.03 -15.49
C LEU A 121 5.46 -7.44 -15.88
N ASP A 122 4.74 -6.54 -16.54
CA ASP A 122 3.41 -6.74 -17.14
C ASP A 122 2.37 -7.36 -16.18
N PRO A 123 2.07 -6.69 -15.04
CA PRO A 123 1.04 -7.15 -14.12
C PRO A 123 -0.36 -7.13 -14.76
N PHE A 124 -0.60 -6.26 -15.76
CA PHE A 124 -1.91 -6.13 -16.41
C PHE A 124 -2.23 -7.32 -17.34
N ALA A 125 -1.24 -7.97 -17.95
CA ALA A 125 -1.47 -9.24 -18.65
C ALA A 125 -1.96 -10.33 -17.69
N THR A 126 -1.35 -10.41 -16.49
CA THR A 126 -1.81 -11.33 -15.44
C THR A 126 -3.23 -10.99 -15.02
N GLN A 127 -3.55 -9.73 -14.73
CA GLN A 127 -4.93 -9.36 -14.39
C GLN A 127 -5.92 -9.75 -15.51
N SER A 128 -5.55 -9.50 -16.77
CA SER A 128 -6.39 -9.80 -17.93
C SER A 128 -6.72 -11.29 -18.07
N SER A 129 -5.81 -12.20 -17.67
CA SER A 129 -6.10 -13.64 -17.71
C SER A 129 -7.15 -14.07 -16.69
N TYR A 130 -7.33 -13.33 -15.60
CA TYR A 130 -8.39 -13.55 -14.62
C TYR A 130 -9.73 -12.92 -15.02
N HIS A 131 -9.76 -12.18 -16.13
CA HIS A 131 -10.94 -11.53 -16.71
C HIS A 131 -11.25 -12.03 -18.13
N ALA A 132 -10.75 -13.20 -18.53
CA ALA A 132 -10.76 -13.68 -19.92
C ALA A 132 -12.16 -13.84 -20.54
N ASP A 133 -13.20 -14.04 -19.74
CA ASP A 133 -14.60 -14.12 -20.17
C ASP A 133 -15.32 -12.75 -20.20
N ARG A 134 -14.57 -11.65 -20.03
CA ARG A 134 -15.09 -10.29 -19.84
C ARG A 134 -15.94 -10.12 -18.57
N SER A 135 -15.97 -11.06 -17.64
CA SER A 135 -16.68 -10.89 -16.37
C SER A 135 -15.90 -9.97 -15.41
N THR A 136 -16.64 -9.31 -14.53
CA THR A 136 -16.11 -8.60 -13.36
C THR A 136 -15.60 -9.60 -12.33
N LEU A 137 -14.54 -9.26 -11.60
CA LEU A 137 -13.95 -10.18 -10.61
C LEU A 137 -14.79 -10.19 -9.33
N ASN A 138 -15.66 -11.17 -9.18
CA ASN A 138 -16.59 -11.31 -8.05
C ASN A 138 -16.18 -12.37 -7.02
N SER A 139 -14.93 -12.83 -7.05
CA SER A 139 -14.39 -13.82 -6.11
C SER A 139 -13.14 -13.27 -5.43
N ALA A 140 -13.18 -13.18 -4.09
CA ALA A 140 -12.04 -12.82 -3.27
C ALA A 140 -10.90 -13.85 -3.42
N ASN A 141 -11.22 -15.14 -3.54
CA ASN A 141 -10.23 -16.19 -3.77
C ASN A 141 -9.52 -16.02 -5.11
N LYS A 142 -10.27 -15.77 -6.20
CA LYS A 142 -9.66 -15.47 -7.50
C LYS A 142 -8.80 -14.20 -7.45
N TYR A 143 -9.20 -13.20 -6.66
CA TYR A 143 -8.39 -12.00 -6.45
C TYR A 143 -7.08 -12.32 -5.73
N VAL A 144 -7.12 -13.09 -4.64
CA VAL A 144 -5.91 -13.52 -3.93
C VAL A 144 -4.99 -14.33 -4.85
N ASP A 145 -5.52 -15.29 -5.60
CA ASP A 145 -4.73 -16.06 -6.56
C ASP A 145 -4.07 -15.16 -7.62
N MET A 146 -4.82 -14.21 -8.17
CA MET A 146 -4.31 -13.22 -9.12
C MET A 146 -3.16 -12.40 -8.51
N ARG A 147 -3.32 -11.91 -7.27
CA ARG A 147 -2.27 -11.14 -6.57
C ARG A 147 -1.04 -11.99 -6.30
N LEU A 148 -1.21 -13.24 -5.85
CA LEU A 148 -0.10 -14.17 -5.64
C LEU A 148 0.63 -14.48 -6.94
N GLN A 149 -0.08 -14.59 -8.07
CA GLN A 149 0.56 -14.78 -9.37
C GLN A 149 1.34 -13.53 -9.82
N ILE A 150 0.80 -12.32 -9.61
CA ILE A 150 1.53 -11.07 -9.87
C ILE A 150 2.80 -11.01 -9.01
N SER A 151 2.70 -11.27 -7.71
CA SER A 151 3.86 -11.26 -6.81
C SER A 151 4.87 -12.36 -7.16
N SER A 152 4.41 -13.53 -7.62
CA SER A 152 5.30 -14.60 -8.11
C SER A 152 6.05 -14.16 -9.36
N ASN A 153 5.34 -13.56 -10.33
CA ASN A 153 5.97 -13.03 -11.53
C ASN A 153 6.99 -11.94 -11.19
N ALA A 154 6.66 -11.03 -10.27
CA ALA A 154 7.57 -10.00 -9.79
C ALA A 154 8.79 -10.63 -9.10
N PHE A 155 8.59 -11.60 -8.21
CA PHE A 155 9.67 -12.32 -7.56
C PHE A 155 10.59 -13.01 -8.58
N PHE A 156 10.06 -13.72 -9.56
CA PHE A 156 10.92 -14.43 -10.51
C PHE A 156 11.58 -13.54 -11.56
N LYS A 157 10.95 -12.44 -11.97
CA LYS A 157 11.43 -11.61 -13.09
C LYS A 157 12.14 -10.32 -12.68
N SER A 158 11.85 -9.77 -11.51
CA SER A 158 12.53 -8.56 -11.03
C SER A 158 13.98 -8.86 -10.69
N ARG A 159 14.88 -7.91 -11.00
CA ARG A 159 16.32 -7.99 -10.73
C ARG A 159 16.71 -7.42 -9.36
N THR A 160 15.79 -6.74 -8.67
CA THR A 160 16.12 -5.88 -7.52
C THR A 160 15.46 -6.34 -6.23
N ASN A 161 15.08 -7.60 -6.14
CA ASN A 161 14.12 -8.06 -5.14
C ASN A 161 14.71 -8.79 -3.94
N ILE A 162 16.02 -8.99 -3.93
CA ILE A 162 16.74 -9.65 -2.85
C ILE A 162 17.94 -8.79 -2.49
N GLU A 163 18.11 -8.52 -1.20
CA GLU A 163 19.36 -7.98 -0.66
C GLU A 163 20.43 -9.07 -0.63
N HIS A 164 21.70 -8.70 -0.84
CA HIS A 164 22.79 -9.66 -0.92
C HIS A 164 22.84 -10.62 0.28
N GLY A 165 22.84 -11.92 0.02
CA GLY A 165 22.88 -12.97 1.03
C GLY A 165 21.53 -13.31 1.66
N MET A 166 20.44 -12.67 1.22
CA MET A 166 19.09 -12.89 1.75
C MET A 166 18.24 -13.83 0.89
N GLY A 167 18.75 -14.36 -0.22
CA GLY A 167 17.92 -15.07 -1.21
C GLY A 167 17.17 -16.29 -0.66
N ALA A 168 17.82 -17.08 0.20
CA ALA A 168 17.16 -18.24 0.84
C ALA A 168 16.04 -17.82 1.81
N SER A 169 16.28 -16.75 2.59
CA SER A 169 15.30 -16.19 3.53
C SER A 169 14.09 -15.62 2.79
N VAL A 170 14.32 -14.78 1.78
CA VAL A 170 13.25 -14.16 0.99
C VAL A 170 12.43 -15.21 0.25
N LEU A 171 13.07 -16.22 -0.36
CA LEU A 171 12.35 -17.31 -1.04
C LEU A 171 11.50 -18.12 -0.05
N TYR A 172 12.04 -18.43 1.13
CA TYR A 172 11.31 -19.13 2.18
C TYR A 172 10.11 -18.31 2.67
N HIS A 173 10.32 -17.03 2.97
CA HIS A 173 9.27 -16.11 3.40
C HIS A 173 8.18 -15.94 2.35
N PHE A 174 8.56 -15.79 1.08
CA PHE A 174 7.64 -15.74 -0.04
C PHE A 174 6.79 -17.02 -0.13
N HIS A 175 7.43 -18.19 -0.01
CA HIS A 175 6.73 -19.48 0.00
C HIS A 175 5.73 -19.59 1.16
N ARG A 176 6.16 -19.23 2.37
CA ARG A 176 5.32 -19.27 3.58
C ARG A 176 4.14 -18.31 3.48
N PHE A 177 4.36 -17.12 2.93
CA PHE A 177 3.29 -16.16 2.67
C PHE A 177 2.27 -16.70 1.67
N CYS A 178 2.72 -17.26 0.54
CA CYS A 178 1.82 -17.84 -0.46
C CYS A 178 0.95 -18.96 0.12
N GLN A 179 1.51 -19.80 1.01
CA GLN A 179 0.74 -20.83 1.72
C GLN A 179 -0.30 -20.19 2.65
N HIS A 180 0.11 -19.22 3.45
CA HIS A 180 -0.76 -18.57 4.42
C HIS A 180 -1.90 -17.79 3.74
N ALA A 181 -1.59 -17.00 2.72
CA ALA A 181 -2.56 -16.17 2.00
C ALA A 181 -3.69 -17.00 1.33
N ARG A 182 -3.39 -18.21 0.85
CA ARG A 182 -4.41 -19.10 0.27
C ARG A 182 -5.39 -19.67 1.29
N THR A 183 -4.98 -19.77 2.55
CA THR A 183 -5.83 -20.26 3.66
C THR A 183 -6.51 -19.13 4.42
N TRP A 184 -6.16 -17.89 4.11
CA TRP A 184 -6.58 -16.71 4.87
C TRP A 184 -7.99 -16.22 4.52
N THR A 185 -8.46 -16.50 3.30
CA THR A 185 -9.77 -16.06 2.84
C THR A 185 -10.90 -16.85 3.48
N ASP A 186 -11.90 -16.14 4.02
CA ASP A 186 -13.15 -16.77 4.46
C ASP A 186 -13.97 -17.16 3.24
N SER A 187 -14.07 -18.46 2.99
CA SER A 187 -14.84 -19.01 1.87
C SER A 187 -16.32 -18.58 1.86
N THR A 188 -16.89 -18.22 3.02
CA THR A 188 -18.27 -17.73 3.12
C THR A 188 -18.43 -16.30 2.59
N LEU A 189 -17.32 -15.56 2.49
CA LEU A 189 -17.26 -14.17 2.01
C LEU A 189 -16.59 -14.04 0.65
N ASP A 190 -16.41 -15.16 -0.07
CA ASP A 190 -15.75 -15.15 -1.37
C ASP A 190 -16.46 -14.22 -2.37
N GLN A 191 -17.78 -14.12 -2.28
CA GLN A 191 -18.60 -13.28 -3.16
C GLN A 191 -18.84 -11.86 -2.60
N GLY A 192 -18.09 -11.46 -1.58
CA GLY A 192 -18.16 -10.13 -0.95
C GLY A 192 -18.67 -10.17 0.50
N PRO A 193 -18.97 -8.99 1.09
CA PRO A 193 -19.07 -7.70 0.41
C PRO A 193 -17.72 -7.13 -0.03
N PHE A 194 -17.68 -6.55 -1.22
CA PHE A 194 -16.53 -5.77 -1.71
C PHE A 194 -16.80 -4.29 -1.50
N VAL A 195 -15.81 -3.54 -1.05
CA VAL A 195 -16.02 -2.15 -0.63
C VAL A 195 -14.94 -1.24 -1.17
N LEU A 196 -15.22 0.07 -1.15
CA LEU A 196 -14.24 1.06 -1.56
C LEU A 196 -13.09 1.19 -0.56
N VAL A 197 -11.87 1.18 -1.06
CA VAL A 197 -10.66 1.58 -0.33
C VAL A 197 -10.04 2.81 -0.98
N HIS A 198 -9.40 3.66 -0.18
CA HIS A 198 -8.68 4.84 -0.66
C HIS A 198 -7.46 4.50 -1.52
N GLY A 199 -6.74 3.44 -1.15
CA GLY A 199 -5.60 2.92 -1.90
C GLY A 199 -4.23 3.50 -1.56
N ASP A 200 -4.16 4.74 -1.06
CA ASP A 200 -2.95 5.37 -0.50
C ASP A 200 -3.26 6.23 0.76
N LEU A 201 -3.96 5.67 1.75
CA LEU A 201 -4.38 6.45 2.93
C LEU A 201 -3.27 6.55 3.98
N GLY A 202 -2.21 7.30 3.65
CA GLY A 202 -1.13 7.62 4.58
C GLY A 202 -1.21 9.04 5.16
N PRO A 203 -0.36 9.39 6.15
CA PRO A 203 -0.32 10.74 6.73
C PRO A 203 -0.16 11.86 5.69
N GLN A 204 0.52 11.59 4.57
CA GLN A 204 0.71 12.53 3.47
C GLN A 204 -0.59 13.01 2.83
N ASN A 205 -1.65 12.19 2.91
CA ASN A 205 -2.96 12.41 2.30
C ASN A 205 -4.03 12.83 3.32
N LEU A 206 -3.63 13.08 4.57
CA LEU A 206 -4.52 13.55 5.63
C LEU A 206 -4.17 14.99 6.02
N MET A 207 -5.10 15.90 5.81
CA MET A 207 -5.05 17.26 6.33
C MET A 207 -5.75 17.29 7.70
N VAL A 208 -5.10 17.87 8.70
CA VAL A 208 -5.65 17.96 10.06
C VAL A 208 -5.49 19.36 10.65
N ASN A 209 -6.43 19.75 11.50
CA ASN A 209 -6.39 21.02 12.21
C ASN A 209 -5.44 20.98 13.44
N GLU A 210 -5.47 22.01 14.27
CA GLU A 210 -4.66 22.10 15.51
C GLU A 210 -5.00 21.02 16.55
N THR A 211 -6.26 20.55 16.56
CA THR A 211 -6.78 19.52 17.47
C THR A 211 -6.65 18.09 16.93
N LEU A 212 -6.00 17.91 15.78
CA LEU A 212 -5.84 16.67 15.01
C LEU A 212 -7.15 16.03 14.52
N ASP A 213 -8.22 16.83 14.35
CA ASP A 213 -9.37 16.39 13.58
C ASP A 213 -9.03 16.40 12.08
N VAL A 214 -9.48 15.38 11.35
CA VAL A 214 -9.28 15.33 9.90
C VAL A 214 -10.20 16.32 9.22
N VAL A 215 -9.61 17.29 8.49
CA VAL A 215 -10.34 18.35 7.79
C VAL A 215 -10.34 18.17 6.27
N ALA A 216 -9.47 17.31 5.73
CA ALA A 216 -9.57 16.83 4.36
C ALA A 216 -8.77 15.54 4.13
N VAL A 217 -9.28 14.72 3.22
CA VAL A 217 -8.61 13.54 2.67
C VAL A 217 -8.29 13.82 1.21
N LEU A 218 -7.01 13.69 0.84
CA LEU A 218 -6.47 14.00 -0.47
C LEU A 218 -6.17 12.71 -1.24
N ASP A 219 -6.04 12.82 -2.56
CA ASP A 219 -5.45 11.78 -3.43
C ASP A 219 -6.16 10.41 -3.45
N TRP A 220 -7.41 10.44 -3.90
CA TRP A 220 -8.27 9.29 -4.24
C TRP A 220 -7.91 8.62 -5.58
N GLU A 221 -6.77 8.94 -6.19
CA GLU A 221 -6.32 8.38 -7.46
C GLU A 221 -6.29 6.85 -7.47
N TRP A 222 -5.85 6.26 -6.36
CA TRP A 222 -5.68 4.80 -6.20
C TRP A 222 -6.91 4.12 -5.61
N SER A 223 -8.04 4.84 -5.56
CA SER A 223 -9.27 4.32 -5.01
C SER A 223 -9.83 3.22 -5.90
N ARG A 224 -10.24 2.13 -5.25
CA ARG A 224 -10.67 0.91 -5.92
C ARG A 224 -11.57 0.10 -5.01
N VAL A 225 -12.29 -0.83 -5.60
CA VAL A 225 -13.13 -1.74 -4.86
C VAL A 225 -12.34 -3.00 -4.54
N LEU A 226 -12.27 -3.35 -3.26
CA LEU A 226 -11.50 -4.46 -2.73
C LEU A 226 -12.27 -5.19 -1.62
N TYR A 227 -11.80 -6.35 -1.22
CA TYR A 227 -12.21 -6.99 0.02
C TYR A 227 -11.54 -6.30 1.22
N LEU A 228 -12.34 -5.74 2.15
CA LEU A 228 -11.80 -4.89 3.24
C LEU A 228 -11.28 -5.70 4.40
N LEU A 229 -10.01 -5.49 4.79
CA LEU A 229 -9.44 -5.93 6.07
C LEU A 229 -8.35 -5.00 6.61
N THR A 230 -8.66 -4.24 7.66
CA THR A 230 -7.65 -3.43 8.40
C THR A 230 -7.91 -3.46 9.92
N ALA A 231 -6.87 -3.45 10.78
CA ALA A 231 -6.94 -3.74 12.25
C ALA A 231 -6.83 -2.51 13.16
N LEU A 232 -7.25 -2.66 14.44
CA LEU A 232 -6.55 -2.24 15.68
C LEU A 232 -7.44 -2.35 16.94
N SER A 233 -7.03 -2.97 18.06
CA SER A 233 -7.91 -3.16 19.26
C SER A 233 -8.46 -1.88 19.90
N ASP A 234 -7.65 -0.85 20.11
CA ASP A 234 -8.15 0.39 20.73
C ASP A 234 -8.96 1.22 19.74
N PHE A 235 -8.56 1.17 18.47
CA PHE A 235 -9.33 1.73 17.37
C PHE A 235 -10.67 1.01 17.23
N LEU A 236 -10.72 -0.32 17.41
CA LEU A 236 -11.94 -1.14 17.37
C LEU A 236 -12.94 -0.70 18.44
N ARG A 237 -12.47 -0.32 19.64
CA ARG A 237 -13.36 0.25 20.66
C ARG A 237 -13.95 1.58 20.19
N VAL A 238 -13.13 2.48 19.64
CA VAL A 238 -13.61 3.76 19.09
C VAL A 238 -14.57 3.54 17.93
N VAL A 239 -14.26 2.61 17.02
CA VAL A 239 -15.11 2.21 15.90
C VAL A 239 -16.44 1.68 16.41
N LYS A 240 -16.43 0.75 17.38
CA LYS A 240 -17.66 0.20 17.97
C LYS A 240 -18.55 1.29 18.55
N ASP A 241 -17.98 2.14 19.40
CA ASP A 241 -18.72 3.23 20.04
C ASP A 241 -19.31 4.17 18.98
N GLN A 242 -18.57 4.45 17.92
CA GLN A 242 -19.01 5.34 16.84
C GLN A 242 -20.05 4.69 15.91
N GLU A 243 -19.92 3.40 15.57
CA GLU A 243 -20.90 2.68 14.75
C GLU A 243 -22.24 2.56 15.46
N LEU A 244 -22.24 2.23 16.76
CA LEU A 244 -23.46 2.15 17.55
C LEU A 244 -24.17 3.51 17.62
N ARG A 245 -23.40 4.61 17.72
CA ARG A 245 -23.95 5.97 17.74
C ARG A 245 -24.49 6.42 16.38
N THR A 246 -23.80 6.08 15.30
CA THR A 246 -24.09 6.64 13.96
C THR A 246 -25.06 5.78 13.17
N PHE A 247 -24.96 4.45 13.27
CA PHE A 247 -25.69 3.49 12.45
C PHE A 247 -26.50 2.48 13.27
N GLY A 248 -26.33 2.43 14.59
CA GLY A 248 -27.08 1.52 15.47
C GLY A 248 -26.67 0.05 15.39
N ASN A 249 -25.52 -0.26 14.77
CA ASN A 249 -24.93 -1.60 14.66
C ASN A 249 -23.41 -1.55 14.86
N ASP A 250 -22.71 -2.69 14.85
CA ASP A 250 -21.24 -2.78 15.01
C ASP A 250 -20.57 -3.61 13.90
N THR A 251 -21.09 -3.50 12.67
CA THR A 251 -20.67 -4.30 11.51
C THR A 251 -19.16 -4.27 11.27
N LEU A 252 -18.55 -3.08 11.18
CA LEU A 252 -17.12 -2.95 10.92
C LEU A 252 -16.29 -3.47 12.10
N CYS A 253 -16.68 -3.13 13.33
CA CYS A 253 -16.00 -3.60 14.53
C CYS A 253 -16.02 -5.13 14.63
N SER A 254 -17.17 -5.77 14.43
CA SER A 254 -17.34 -7.22 14.50
C SER A 254 -16.49 -7.92 13.44
N GLU A 255 -16.52 -7.43 12.20
CA GLU A 255 -15.73 -7.94 11.08
C GLU A 255 -14.21 -7.87 11.31
N TRP A 256 -13.75 -6.78 11.88
CA TRP A 256 -12.33 -6.57 12.16
C TRP A 256 -11.87 -7.30 13.42
N THR A 257 -12.75 -7.48 14.41
CA THR A 257 -12.45 -8.25 15.63
C THR A 257 -12.18 -9.71 15.31
N ILE A 258 -13.01 -10.33 14.46
CA ILE A 258 -12.84 -11.72 14.02
C ILE A 258 -11.46 -11.96 13.40
N ARG A 259 -10.92 -10.97 12.71
CA ARG A 259 -9.73 -11.13 11.85
C ARG A 259 -8.46 -10.52 12.43
N LYS A 260 -8.55 -10.01 13.65
CA LYS A 260 -7.44 -9.41 14.40
C LYS A 260 -6.40 -10.46 14.81
N ASP A 261 -6.86 -11.66 15.15
CA ASP A 261 -6.02 -12.69 15.74
C ASP A 261 -5.19 -13.45 14.68
N ASP A 262 -5.63 -13.43 13.41
CA ASP A 262 -4.94 -14.06 12.28
C ASP A 262 -4.03 -13.09 11.48
N ALA A 263 -3.79 -11.87 12.00
CA ALA A 263 -3.11 -10.78 11.30
C ALA A 263 -3.61 -10.49 9.87
N GLY A 264 -4.90 -10.72 9.62
CA GLY A 264 -5.49 -10.52 8.30
C GLY A 264 -5.19 -9.15 7.67
N PRO A 265 -5.19 -8.05 8.43
CA PRO A 265 -4.80 -6.73 7.95
C PRO A 265 -3.40 -6.62 7.36
N LEU A 266 -2.44 -7.37 7.90
CA LEU A 266 -1.07 -7.38 7.39
C LEU A 266 -0.96 -8.27 6.13
N VAL A 267 -1.76 -9.35 6.05
CA VAL A 267 -1.85 -10.19 4.85
C VAL A 267 -2.41 -9.40 3.67
N ALA A 268 -3.49 -8.63 3.89
CA ALA A 268 -4.09 -7.77 2.87
C ALA A 268 -3.06 -6.76 2.32
N ASN A 269 -2.31 -6.09 3.20
CA ASN A 269 -1.27 -5.15 2.78
C ASN A 269 -0.14 -5.84 1.98
N ALA A 270 0.35 -6.99 2.46
CA ALA A 270 1.41 -7.74 1.77
C ALA A 270 0.97 -8.35 0.43
N LEU A 271 -0.33 -8.61 0.22
CA LEU A 271 -0.87 -8.98 -1.10
C LEU A 271 -0.86 -7.80 -2.08
N GLU A 272 -1.05 -6.58 -1.57
CA GLU A 272 -1.09 -5.35 -2.35
C GLU A 272 0.30 -4.77 -2.65
N ASN A 273 1.30 -5.11 -1.82
CA ASN A 273 2.69 -4.69 -1.96
C ASN A 273 3.62 -5.89 -1.72
N TRP A 274 4.22 -6.40 -2.79
CA TRP A 274 5.03 -7.62 -2.71
C TRP A 274 6.30 -7.46 -1.86
N THR A 275 6.83 -6.24 -1.69
CA THR A 275 8.00 -6.01 -0.83
C THR A 275 7.69 -6.19 0.66
N ASP A 276 6.41 -6.11 1.04
CA ASP A 276 5.98 -6.26 2.44
C ASP A 276 5.80 -7.74 2.83
N ILE A 277 5.90 -8.67 1.88
CA ILE A 277 5.78 -10.11 2.09
C ILE A 277 6.89 -10.63 3.01
N ASP A 278 8.14 -10.25 2.74
CA ASP A 278 9.30 -10.70 3.51
C ASP A 278 9.19 -10.24 4.97
N TRP A 279 8.89 -8.96 5.17
CA TRP A 279 8.67 -8.39 6.49
C TRP A 279 7.50 -9.06 7.24
N PHE A 280 6.39 -9.32 6.57
CA PHE A 280 5.24 -9.99 7.17
C PHE A 280 5.61 -11.41 7.62
N ALA A 281 6.26 -12.18 6.74
CA ALA A 281 6.65 -13.55 7.04
C ALA A 281 7.68 -13.58 8.18
N TYR A 282 8.68 -12.72 8.15
CA TYR A 282 9.67 -12.61 9.21
C TYR A 282 9.00 -12.25 10.54
N ARG A 283 8.17 -11.21 10.60
CA ARG A 283 7.64 -10.74 11.88
C ARG A 283 6.51 -11.60 12.44
N TYR A 284 5.64 -12.12 11.57
CA TYR A 284 4.40 -12.76 11.98
C TYR A 284 4.43 -14.28 11.83
N LEU A 285 5.00 -14.81 10.75
CA LEU A 285 5.06 -16.27 10.54
C LEU A 285 6.25 -16.92 11.24
N SER A 286 7.36 -16.20 11.41
CA SER A 286 8.53 -16.65 12.20
C SER A 286 8.40 -16.34 13.70
N GLN A 287 7.48 -15.45 14.07
CA GLN A 287 7.30 -14.91 15.43
C GLN A 287 8.58 -14.25 16.01
N GLY A 288 9.55 -13.87 15.16
CA GLY A 288 10.82 -13.27 15.59
C GLY A 288 11.73 -14.23 16.35
N ARG A 289 11.61 -15.55 16.12
CA ARG A 289 12.52 -16.56 16.68
C ARG A 289 13.60 -16.89 15.66
N ASP A 290 14.66 -16.11 15.68
CA ASP A 290 15.74 -16.16 14.66
C ASP A 290 16.47 -17.51 14.62
N ASP A 291 16.70 -18.16 15.77
CA ASP A 291 17.43 -19.45 15.82
C ASP A 291 16.64 -20.59 15.15
N GLU A 292 15.33 -20.70 15.43
CA GLU A 292 14.45 -21.68 14.78
C GLU A 292 14.20 -21.34 13.29
N LEU A 293 14.36 -20.07 12.90
CA LEU A 293 14.16 -19.63 11.54
C LEU A 293 15.27 -20.16 10.62
N VAL A 294 16.52 -20.12 11.07
CA VAL A 294 17.67 -20.63 10.30
C VAL A 294 17.49 -22.12 9.98
N GLU A 295 17.22 -22.96 10.98
CA GLU A 295 17.01 -24.41 10.78
C GLU A 295 15.85 -24.70 9.80
N ARG A 296 14.78 -23.89 9.86
CA ARG A 296 13.62 -24.06 8.96
C ARG A 296 13.93 -23.63 7.53
N ILE A 297 14.75 -22.60 7.35
CA ILE A 297 15.22 -22.18 6.02
C ILE A 297 16.12 -23.29 5.46
N GLU A 298 17.06 -23.84 6.25
CA GLU A 298 17.93 -24.93 5.81
C GLU A 298 17.13 -26.16 5.37
N ALA A 299 16.20 -26.63 6.21
CA ALA A 299 15.32 -27.75 5.88
C ALA A 299 14.45 -27.45 4.64
N PHE A 300 14.01 -26.20 4.47
CA PHE A 300 13.30 -25.77 3.27
C PHE A 300 14.20 -25.82 2.03
N MET A 301 15.46 -25.42 2.11
CA MET A 301 16.38 -25.48 0.97
C MET A 301 16.72 -26.93 0.59
N GLU A 302 16.95 -27.80 1.58
CA GLU A 302 17.28 -29.21 1.35
C GLU A 302 16.14 -30.02 0.72
N ALA A 303 14.89 -29.65 1.01
CA ALA A 303 13.71 -30.37 0.54
C ALA A 303 13.50 -30.30 -0.99
N ASP A 304 14.10 -29.33 -1.68
CA ASP A 304 14.00 -29.21 -3.14
C ASP A 304 15.23 -28.51 -3.73
N PRO A 305 16.11 -29.25 -4.45
CA PRO A 305 17.33 -28.69 -5.04
C PRO A 305 17.09 -27.53 -6.01
N ILE A 306 15.89 -27.41 -6.61
CA ILE A 306 15.55 -26.29 -7.49
C ILE A 306 15.62 -24.95 -6.74
N ARG A 307 15.34 -24.95 -5.44
CA ARG A 307 15.40 -23.74 -4.59
C ARG A 307 16.79 -23.15 -4.56
N GLY A 308 17.83 -23.99 -4.51
CA GLY A 308 19.23 -23.56 -4.57
C GLY A 308 19.55 -22.82 -5.88
N PHE A 309 19.06 -23.33 -7.01
CA PHE A 309 19.22 -22.67 -8.31
C PHE A 309 18.47 -21.33 -8.38
N ILE A 310 17.26 -21.26 -7.82
CA ILE A 310 16.47 -20.01 -7.75
C ILE A 310 17.22 -18.98 -6.91
N VAL A 311 17.72 -19.35 -5.73
CA VAL A 311 18.48 -18.46 -4.85
C VAL A 311 19.74 -17.96 -5.57
N GLN A 312 20.52 -18.84 -6.18
CA GLN A 312 21.72 -18.45 -6.92
C GLN A 312 21.40 -17.45 -8.03
N MET A 313 20.38 -17.74 -8.85
CA MET A 313 19.92 -16.83 -9.91
C MET A 313 19.58 -15.44 -9.35
N LYS A 314 18.98 -15.37 -8.16
CA LYS A 314 18.60 -14.11 -7.54
C LYS A 314 19.73 -13.35 -6.88
N GLU A 315 20.68 -14.04 -6.28
CA GLU A 315 21.91 -13.43 -5.80
C GLU A 315 22.73 -12.86 -6.98
N ASP A 316 22.76 -13.56 -8.12
CA ASP A 316 23.44 -13.09 -9.33
C ASP A 316 22.76 -11.84 -9.92
N ASP A 317 21.41 -11.82 -9.99
CA ASP A 317 20.62 -10.66 -10.41
C ASP A 317 20.92 -9.44 -9.52
N ALA A 318 20.88 -9.63 -8.19
CA ALA A 318 21.12 -8.57 -7.21
C ALA A 318 22.54 -7.99 -7.31
N ASN A 319 23.54 -8.87 -7.46
CA ASN A 319 24.94 -8.47 -7.65
C ASN A 319 25.14 -7.65 -8.93
N ALA A 320 24.56 -8.10 -10.04
CA ALA A 320 24.65 -7.39 -11.32
C ALA A 320 23.99 -6.00 -11.22
N TYR A 321 22.82 -5.93 -10.59
CA TYR A 321 22.11 -4.67 -10.39
C TYR A 321 22.87 -3.69 -9.51
N GLU A 322 23.47 -4.15 -8.40
CA GLU A 322 24.26 -3.28 -7.51
C GLU A 322 25.50 -2.71 -8.23
N GLN A 323 26.11 -3.48 -9.12
CA GLN A 323 27.21 -3.01 -9.96
C GLN A 323 26.76 -1.93 -10.96
N GLU A 324 25.64 -2.15 -11.64
CA GLU A 324 25.03 -1.16 -12.55
C GLU A 324 24.69 0.14 -11.81
N LEU A 325 24.10 0.03 -10.61
CA LEU A 325 23.75 1.19 -9.79
C LEU A 325 24.99 1.98 -9.35
N ARG A 326 26.04 1.28 -8.89
CA ARG A 326 27.33 1.92 -8.55
C ARG A 326 27.92 2.66 -9.74
N GLN A 327 27.87 2.06 -10.92
CA GLN A 327 28.37 2.69 -12.14
C GLN A 327 27.56 3.95 -12.49
N LEU A 328 26.23 3.89 -12.41
CA LEU A 328 25.37 5.04 -12.65
C LEU A 328 25.63 6.16 -11.64
N GLU A 329 25.81 5.84 -10.35
CA GLU A 329 26.16 6.81 -9.30
C GLU A 329 27.52 7.48 -9.58
N LEU A 330 28.51 6.70 -10.02
CA LEU A 330 29.82 7.21 -10.44
C LEU A 330 29.72 8.14 -11.66
N GLU A 331 28.96 7.74 -12.68
CA GLU A 331 28.75 8.53 -13.90
C GLU A 331 27.98 9.83 -13.61
N THR A 332 26.97 9.78 -12.73
CA THR A 332 26.23 10.98 -12.32
C THR A 332 27.10 11.92 -11.47
N TRP A 333 27.94 11.39 -10.59
CA TRP A 333 28.90 12.18 -9.81
C TRP A 333 29.97 12.82 -10.70
N GLN A 334 30.48 12.10 -11.69
CA GLN A 334 31.44 12.65 -12.67
C GLN A 334 30.79 13.72 -13.56
N ALA A 335 29.54 13.53 -13.96
CA ALA A 335 28.80 14.52 -14.73
C ALA A 335 28.54 15.80 -13.93
N SER A 336 28.24 15.72 -12.64
CA SER A 336 28.04 16.90 -11.79
C SER A 336 29.35 17.62 -11.45
N ALA A 337 30.46 16.90 -11.30
CA ALA A 337 31.79 17.49 -11.10
C ALA A 337 32.30 18.29 -12.32
N GLY A 338 31.73 18.08 -13.51
CA GLY A 338 32.06 18.81 -14.75
C GLY A 338 31.32 20.14 -14.93
N PHE A 339 30.26 20.42 -14.16
CA PHE A 339 29.56 21.70 -14.16
C PHE A 339 30.10 22.55 -13.01
N GLY A 340 30.94 23.54 -13.33
CA GLY A 340 31.52 24.43 -12.33
C GLY A 340 30.46 25.15 -11.50
N ASN A 341 30.56 24.96 -10.17
CA ASN A 341 30.21 25.81 -9.02
C ASN A 341 29.09 26.88 -9.08
N ASP A 342 28.15 26.82 -10.02
CA ASP A 342 26.96 27.67 -10.02
C ASP A 342 25.72 26.82 -10.26
N THR A 343 25.13 26.33 -9.17
CA THR A 343 23.72 26.54 -8.76
C THR A 343 23.29 25.44 -7.80
N LYS A 344 22.66 25.83 -6.68
CA LYS A 344 21.97 24.91 -5.75
C LYS A 344 20.93 24.01 -6.43
N ASP A 345 20.50 24.32 -7.65
CA ASP A 345 19.47 23.59 -8.38
C ASP A 345 19.98 22.29 -9.04
N SER A 346 21.26 22.19 -9.42
CA SER A 346 21.81 20.95 -10.01
C SER A 346 21.96 19.83 -8.97
N ASP A 347 22.36 20.18 -7.74
CA ASP A 347 22.43 19.23 -6.62
C ASP A 347 21.04 18.74 -6.21
N ILE A 348 20.03 19.61 -6.29
CA ILE A 348 18.63 19.25 -6.03
C ILE A 348 18.14 18.28 -7.12
N PHE A 349 18.31 18.58 -8.42
CA PHE A 349 17.84 17.67 -9.48
C PHE A 349 18.54 16.30 -9.47
N LEU A 350 19.83 16.25 -9.12
CA LEU A 350 20.63 15.02 -9.04
C LEU A 350 20.26 14.16 -7.82
N SER A 351 20.09 14.82 -6.66
CA SER A 351 19.52 14.22 -5.44
C SER A 351 18.12 13.68 -5.70
N TRP A 352 17.31 14.36 -6.52
CA TRP A 352 15.96 13.91 -6.86
C TRP A 352 15.93 12.73 -7.83
N LYS A 353 16.82 12.63 -8.83
CA LYS A 353 16.90 11.43 -9.68
C LYS A 353 17.38 10.20 -8.92
N THR A 354 18.39 10.35 -8.08
CA THR A 354 18.90 9.27 -7.21
C THR A 354 17.94 8.93 -6.08
N MET A 355 17.24 9.91 -5.48
CA MET A 355 16.14 9.68 -4.55
C MET A 355 14.88 9.16 -5.24
N ALA A 356 14.61 9.44 -6.51
CA ALA A 356 13.46 8.86 -7.22
C ALA A 356 13.75 7.41 -7.59
N LEU A 357 14.95 7.09 -8.08
CA LEU A 357 15.40 5.71 -8.27
C LEU A 357 15.45 4.96 -6.94
N ARG A 358 15.96 5.58 -5.87
CA ARG A 358 15.91 4.98 -4.53
C ARG A 358 14.50 4.96 -3.96
N ALA A 359 13.62 5.95 -4.13
CA ALA A 359 12.26 5.94 -3.55
C ALA A 359 11.28 5.04 -4.32
N VAL A 360 11.57 4.73 -5.59
CA VAL A 360 10.88 3.69 -6.35
C VAL A 360 11.29 2.29 -5.86
N HIS A 361 12.48 2.12 -5.27
CA HIS A 361 13.07 0.82 -4.93
C HIS A 361 13.48 0.60 -3.46
N SER A 362 13.44 1.62 -2.61
CA SER A 362 13.67 1.56 -1.16
C SER A 362 12.31 1.43 -0.50
N THR A 363 12.10 0.28 0.17
CA THR A 363 11.11 0.07 1.24
C THR A 363 10.07 1.17 1.31
N SER A 364 8.96 0.96 0.59
CA SER A 364 7.98 1.98 0.27
C SER A 364 7.74 2.88 1.48
N MET A 365 7.75 4.19 1.27
CA MET A 365 7.26 5.14 2.26
C MET A 365 5.81 4.80 2.71
N ALA A 366 5.11 3.91 1.99
CA ALA A 366 3.86 3.28 2.39
C ALA A 366 4.03 2.25 3.54
N ALA A 367 5.13 1.49 3.61
CA ALA A 367 5.49 0.71 4.80
C ALA A 367 5.73 1.63 6.01
N LEU A 368 6.40 2.78 5.81
CA LEU A 368 6.56 3.81 6.85
C LEU A 368 5.24 4.50 7.23
N ALA A 369 4.32 4.73 6.29
CA ALA A 369 2.98 5.29 6.56
C ALA A 369 2.09 4.29 7.31
N SER A 370 2.10 3.02 6.90
CA SER A 370 1.50 1.89 7.63
C SER A 370 2.13 1.76 9.03
N LEU A 371 3.45 1.98 9.16
CA LEU A 371 4.19 2.03 10.42
C LEU A 371 3.92 3.30 11.26
N VAL A 372 3.43 4.40 10.70
CA VAL A 372 3.07 5.56 11.54
C VAL A 372 1.73 5.31 12.24
N VAL A 373 0.82 4.57 11.59
CA VAL A 373 -0.44 4.14 12.19
C VAL A 373 -0.27 2.88 13.06
N LEU A 374 0.60 1.92 12.69
CA LEU A 374 0.87 0.69 13.46
C LEU A 374 2.05 0.81 14.47
N GLY A 375 3.11 1.54 14.13
CA GLY A 375 4.32 1.68 14.94
C GLY A 375 4.16 2.60 16.14
N ALA A 376 3.28 3.60 16.07
CA ALA A 376 2.83 4.33 17.26
C ALA A 376 2.15 3.41 18.29
N PHE A 377 1.64 2.25 17.85
CA PHE A 377 0.99 1.25 18.70
C PHE A 377 1.96 0.22 19.28
N LEU A 378 3.07 -0.07 18.60
CA LEU A 378 4.06 -1.08 19.04
C LEU A 378 5.09 -0.51 20.03
N VAL A 379 5.38 0.79 20.00
CA VAL A 379 6.27 1.45 20.98
C VAL A 379 5.65 1.50 22.39
N GLY A 380 4.33 1.36 22.51
CA GLY A 380 3.62 1.35 23.80
C GLY A 380 3.77 0.08 24.65
N ARG A 381 4.45 -0.98 24.17
CA ARG A 381 4.57 -2.26 24.90
C ARG A 381 5.99 -2.72 25.25
N GLY A 382 7.01 -1.90 25.01
CA GLY A 382 8.42 -2.36 25.07
C GLY A 382 9.34 -1.74 26.12
N TRP A 383 8.86 -0.95 27.09
CA TRP A 383 9.72 -0.38 28.14
C TRP A 383 9.13 -0.62 29.54
N ARG A 384 9.33 -1.84 30.05
CA ARG A 384 9.54 -2.07 31.49
C ARG A 384 10.90 -2.74 31.63
N LEU A 385 11.95 -1.93 31.52
CA LEU A 385 13.26 -2.28 32.05
C LEU A 385 13.28 -1.98 33.55
N SER A 386 13.76 -2.97 34.30
CA SER A 386 14.21 -2.95 35.70
C SER A 386 13.12 -3.13 36.77
N PRO A 387 13.36 -4.00 37.77
CA PRO A 387 14.42 -3.71 38.76
C PRO A 387 15.33 -4.91 39.13
N THR A 388 16.56 -4.57 39.56
CA THR A 388 17.40 -5.23 40.62
C THR A 388 17.58 -6.76 40.54
N LEU A 389 18.78 -7.31 40.40
CA LEU A 389 20.02 -7.11 41.16
C LEU A 389 21.22 -7.61 40.33
#